data_AF-A0A9D4QCJ8-F1
#
_entry.id   AF-A0A9D4QCJ8-F1
#
_cell.length_a   1.000
_cell.length_b   1.000
_cell.length_c   1.000
_cell.angle_alpha   90.00
_cell.angle_beta   90.00
_cell.angle_gamma   90.00
#
_symmetry.space_group_name_H-M   'P 1'
#
loop_
_entity.id
_entity.type
_entity.pdbx_description
1 polymer ?
#
loop_
_entity_poly.entity_id
_entity_poly.type
_entity_poly.pdbx_seq_one_letter_code
_entity_poly.pdbx_strand_id
1 'polypeptide(L)'
;MAEYRDTIAGIAGFLTVSSFVGSLTMAWRVWTVGDSSGVAFLPMATTIICLHAWFHYGLAASNSDVTWASACGLVLMAVNAIVHRTFSYDSGPGTALVATLALMYTVLPMMSVAWLGKTALVCTLACNLAPIARILTFPLPEIGLWTVIICGLWASHGALARNVLLFVSNLVGVVVGSAEVALDYA
;
A
#
# COMPACT_ATOMS: atom_id res chain seq x y z
N MET A 1 23.04 -11.42 11.15
CA MET A 1 22.17 -11.60 9.96
C MET A 1 20.69 -11.51 10.33
N ALA A 2 20.18 -12.32 11.28
CA ALA A 2 18.79 -12.23 11.74
C ALA A 2 18.44 -10.87 12.37
N GLU A 3 19.27 -10.38 13.30
CA GLU A 3 19.09 -9.07 13.97
C GLU A 3 19.01 -7.89 12.98
N TYR A 4 19.85 -7.90 11.94
CA TYR A 4 19.85 -6.88 10.89
C TYR A 4 18.59 -6.92 10.02
N ARG A 5 18.13 -8.13 9.65
CA ARG A 5 16.88 -8.34 8.90
C ARG A 5 15.68 -7.81 9.68
N ASP A 6 15.61 -8.09 10.98
CA ASP A 6 14.50 -7.71 11.85
C ASP A 6 14.51 -6.18 12.08
N THR A 7 15.69 -5.58 12.21
CA THR A 7 15.85 -4.11 12.27
C THR A 7 15.35 -3.43 11.00
N ILE A 8 15.73 -3.93 9.81
CA ILE A 8 15.23 -3.39 8.53
C ILE A 8 13.71 -3.49 8.47
N ALA A 9 13.13 -4.63 8.87
CA ALA A 9 11.69 -4.85 8.86
C ALA A 9 10.96 -3.87 9.78
N GLY A 10 11.49 -3.66 10.99
CA GLY A 10 10.94 -2.69 11.95
C GLY A 10 10.93 -1.27 11.40
N ILE A 11 12.04 -0.83 10.79
CA ILE A 11 12.14 0.49 10.16
C ILE A 11 11.17 0.59 8.98
N ALA A 12 11.15 -0.42 8.09
CA ALA A 12 10.26 -0.44 6.92
C ALA A 12 8.79 -0.35 7.35
N GLY A 13 8.39 -1.15 8.33
CA GLY A 13 7.04 -1.14 8.89
C GLY A 13 6.68 0.21 9.52
N PHE A 14 7.57 0.78 10.33
CA PHE A 14 7.36 2.10 10.92
C PHE A 14 7.15 3.19 9.85
N LEU A 15 8.05 3.30 8.88
CA LEU A 15 7.94 4.30 7.80
C LEU A 15 6.69 4.09 6.95
N THR A 16 6.31 2.84 6.69
CA THR A 16 5.06 2.49 6.00
C THR A 16 3.86 3.02 6.76
N VAL A 17 3.79 2.78 8.08
CA VAL A 17 2.70 3.28 8.92
C VAL A 17 2.71 4.81 9.00
N SER A 18 3.87 5.45 9.14
CA SER A 18 3.99 6.92 9.11
C SER A 18 3.45 7.52 7.82
N SER A 19 3.63 6.83 6.69
CA SER A 19 3.07 7.25 5.39
C SER A 19 1.54 7.25 5.41
N PHE A 20 0.93 6.22 5.99
CA PHE A 20 -0.52 6.16 6.15
C PHE A 20 -1.03 7.19 7.17
N VAL A 21 -0.28 7.49 8.23
CA VAL A 21 -0.63 8.59 9.13
C VAL A 21 -0.59 9.93 8.39
N GLY A 22 0.41 10.17 7.56
CA GLY A 22 0.48 11.36 6.70
C GLY A 22 -0.73 11.51 5.79
N SER A 23 -1.29 10.39 5.31
CA SER A 23 -2.51 10.39 4.49
C SER A 23 -3.76 10.88 5.24
N LEU A 24 -3.80 10.83 6.57
CA LEU A 24 -4.93 11.34 7.36
C LEU A 24 -5.15 12.85 7.19
N THR A 25 -4.15 13.59 6.73
CA THR A 25 -4.31 15.00 6.35
C THR A 25 -5.37 15.18 5.26
N MET A 26 -5.52 14.20 4.36
CA MET A 26 -6.56 14.17 3.34
C MET A 26 -7.94 13.95 3.95
N ALA A 27 -8.08 12.97 4.86
CA ALA A 27 -9.32 12.76 5.61
C ALA A 27 -9.72 14.02 6.39
N TRP A 28 -8.77 14.64 7.08
CA TRP A 28 -8.98 15.89 7.80
C TRP A 28 -9.50 17.00 6.85
N ARG A 29 -8.85 17.20 5.70
CA ARG A 29 -9.30 18.17 4.69
C ARG A 29 -10.75 17.91 4.27
N VAL A 30 -11.08 16.68 3.88
CA VAL A 30 -12.44 16.31 3.45
C VAL A 30 -13.46 16.56 4.55
N TRP A 31 -13.14 16.17 5.79
CA TRP A 31 -14.00 16.42 6.95
C TRP A 31 -14.24 17.91 7.19
N THR A 32 -13.19 18.73 7.13
CA THR A 32 -13.31 20.18 7.36
C THR A 32 -14.07 20.92 6.27
N VAL A 33 -13.92 20.50 5.02
CA VAL A 33 -14.60 21.11 3.87
C VAL A 33 -16.03 20.57 3.74
N GLY A 34 -16.30 19.36 4.24
CA GLY A 34 -17.58 18.68 4.10
C GLY A 34 -17.84 18.17 2.68
N ASP A 35 -16.80 18.02 1.88
CA ASP A 35 -16.88 17.59 0.48
C ASP A 35 -15.64 16.78 0.09
N SER A 36 -15.87 15.66 -0.60
CA SER A 36 -14.82 14.78 -1.12
C SER A 36 -14.52 15.01 -2.61
N SER A 37 -15.20 15.96 -3.26
CA SER A 37 -14.98 16.33 -4.66
C SER A 37 -13.53 16.71 -4.93
N GLY A 38 -12.96 16.17 -6.01
CA GLY A 38 -11.55 16.34 -6.36
C GLY A 38 -10.58 15.40 -5.63
N VAL A 39 -11.07 14.52 -4.74
CA VAL A 39 -10.27 13.44 -4.14
C VAL A 39 -10.64 12.10 -4.77
N ALA A 40 -9.69 11.48 -5.46
CA ALA A 40 -9.91 10.19 -6.10
C ALA A 40 -10.03 9.07 -5.06
N PHE A 41 -11.13 8.31 -5.10
CA PHE A 41 -11.35 7.16 -4.19
C PHE A 41 -10.55 5.92 -4.57
N LEU A 42 -10.33 5.70 -5.87
CA LEU A 42 -9.73 4.46 -6.38
C LEU A 42 -8.34 4.16 -5.76
N PRO A 43 -7.40 5.12 -5.63
CA PRO A 43 -6.12 4.85 -4.96
C PRO A 43 -6.27 4.38 -3.51
N MET A 44 -7.25 4.90 -2.76
CA MET A 44 -7.53 4.45 -1.39
C MET A 44 -8.05 3.01 -1.39
N ALA A 45 -9.02 2.72 -2.25
CA ALA A 45 -9.61 1.39 -2.39
C ALA A 45 -8.56 0.33 -2.78
N THR A 46 -7.72 0.62 -3.77
CA THR A 46 -6.63 -0.27 -4.21
C THR A 46 -5.61 -0.49 -3.10
N THR A 47 -5.30 0.54 -2.32
CA THR A 47 -4.40 0.44 -1.16
C THR A 47 -4.99 -0.48 -0.09
N ILE A 48 -6.27 -0.34 0.26
CA ILE A 48 -6.94 -1.21 1.23
C ILE A 48 -6.92 -2.67 0.76
N ILE A 49 -7.26 -2.92 -0.51
CA ILE A 49 -7.21 -4.25 -1.13
C ILE A 49 -5.80 -4.84 -1.02
N CYS A 50 -4.77 -4.05 -1.36
CA CYS A 50 -3.38 -4.47 -1.29
C CYS A 50 -2.94 -4.83 0.13
N LEU A 51 -3.26 -3.98 1.11
CA LEU A 51 -2.95 -4.23 2.51
C LEU A 51 -3.69 -5.47 3.05
N HIS A 52 -4.92 -5.71 2.59
CA HIS A 52 -5.67 -6.89 2.97
C HIS A 52 -5.01 -8.18 2.45
N ALA A 53 -4.54 -8.17 1.20
CA ALA A 53 -3.80 -9.29 0.63
C ALA A 53 -2.47 -9.56 1.37
N TRP A 54 -1.69 -8.51 1.69
CA TRP A 54 -0.44 -8.64 2.44
C TRP A 54 -0.66 -9.06 3.90
N PHE A 55 -1.76 -8.63 4.53
CA PHE A 55 -2.13 -9.08 5.87
C PHE A 55 -2.37 -10.59 5.92
N HIS A 56 -3.22 -11.11 5.03
CA HIS A 56 -3.47 -12.57 4.96
C HIS A 56 -2.22 -13.35 4.58
N TYR A 57 -1.42 -12.83 3.64
CA TYR A 57 -0.12 -13.42 3.32
C TYR A 57 0.81 -13.47 4.55
N GLY A 58 0.92 -12.37 5.29
CA GLY A 58 1.77 -12.26 6.47
C GLY A 58 1.38 -13.27 7.55
N LEU A 59 0.07 -13.40 7.83
CA LEU A 59 -0.45 -14.41 8.75
C LEU A 59 -0.07 -15.83 8.31
N ALA A 60 -0.33 -16.16 7.05
CA ALA A 60 -0.09 -17.51 6.52
C ALA A 60 1.41 -17.85 6.42
N ALA A 61 2.25 -16.86 6.13
CA ALA A 61 3.71 -17.00 6.07
C ALA A 61 4.40 -16.87 7.43
N SER A 62 3.64 -16.64 8.51
CA SER A 62 4.17 -16.31 9.86
C SER A 62 5.19 -15.15 9.84
N ASN A 63 4.94 -14.16 8.99
CA ASN A 63 5.73 -12.93 8.91
C ASN A 63 5.03 -11.83 9.71
N SER A 64 5.45 -11.64 10.97
CA SER A 64 4.85 -10.66 11.89
C SER A 64 5.02 -9.23 11.42
N ASP A 65 6.15 -8.90 10.78
CA ASP A 65 6.47 -7.52 10.38
C ASP A 65 5.53 -7.02 9.29
N VAL A 66 5.32 -7.86 8.26
CA VAL A 66 4.37 -7.57 7.17
C VAL A 66 2.94 -7.55 7.71
N THR A 67 2.60 -8.48 8.61
CA THR A 67 1.26 -8.56 9.22
C THR A 67 0.92 -7.29 9.99
N TRP A 68 1.83 -6.84 10.87
CA TRP A 68 1.66 -5.64 11.68
C TRP A 68 1.53 -4.39 10.83
N ALA A 69 2.47 -4.15 9.90
CA ALA A 69 2.44 -2.97 9.05
C ALA A 69 1.16 -2.90 8.21
N SER A 70 0.71 -4.06 7.69
CA SER A 70 -0.52 -4.17 6.91
C SER A 70 -1.77 -3.92 7.76
N ALA A 71 -1.82 -4.46 8.99
CA ALA A 71 -2.94 -4.25 9.91
C ALA A 71 -3.11 -2.77 10.28
N CYS A 72 -2.02 -2.08 10.62
CA CYS A 72 -2.05 -0.64 10.85
C CYS A 72 -2.51 0.15 9.63
N GLY A 73 -1.93 -0.17 8.47
CA GLY A 73 -2.33 0.47 7.22
C GLY A 73 -3.81 0.30 6.92
N LEU A 74 -4.35 -0.90 7.14
CA LEU A 74 -5.78 -1.19 6.92
C LEU A 74 -6.66 -0.26 7.76
N VAL A 75 -6.36 -0.10 9.05
CA VAL A 75 -7.13 0.77 9.94
C VAL A 75 -7.06 2.23 9.46
N LEU A 76 -5.85 2.73 9.18
CA LEU A 76 -5.64 4.12 8.77
C LEU A 76 -6.28 4.43 7.41
N MET A 77 -6.19 3.51 6.46
CA MET A 77 -6.81 3.66 5.15
C MET A 77 -8.33 3.48 5.20
N ALA A 78 -8.84 2.65 6.11
CA ALA A 78 -10.28 2.55 6.37
C ALA A 78 -10.83 3.89 6.88
N VAL A 79 -10.12 4.59 7.77
CA VAL A 79 -10.51 5.95 8.22
C VAL A 79 -10.61 6.90 7.03
N ASN A 80 -9.59 6.94 6.16
CA ASN A 80 -9.62 7.77 4.94
C ASN A 80 -10.81 7.42 4.04
N ALA A 81 -11.06 6.13 3.81
CA ALA A 81 -12.17 5.69 2.98
C ALA A 81 -13.52 6.03 3.61
N ILE A 82 -13.71 5.83 4.91
CA ILE A 82 -14.96 6.15 5.61
C ILE A 82 -15.25 7.65 5.52
N VAL A 83 -14.26 8.50 5.81
CA VAL A 83 -14.43 9.96 5.72
C VAL A 83 -14.74 10.36 4.28
N HIS A 84 -14.00 9.86 3.29
CA HIS A 84 -14.29 10.11 1.87
C HIS A 84 -15.74 9.75 1.50
N ARG A 85 -16.18 8.53 1.85
CA ARG A 85 -17.52 8.03 1.53
C ARG A 85 -18.64 8.74 2.29
N THR A 86 -18.36 9.33 3.45
CA THR A 86 -19.34 10.09 4.22
C THR A 86 -19.71 11.39 3.51
N PHE A 87 -18.76 12.00 2.80
CA PHE A 87 -18.92 13.28 2.08
C PHE A 87 -18.89 13.11 0.57
N SER A 88 -19.22 11.92 0.06
CA SER A 88 -19.30 11.64 -1.38
C SER A 88 -20.74 11.71 -1.88
N TYR A 89 -20.96 12.37 -3.01
CA TYR A 89 -22.28 12.46 -3.66
C TYR A 89 -22.63 11.26 -4.53
N ASP A 90 -21.66 10.42 -4.89
CA ASP A 90 -21.88 9.20 -5.66
C ASP A 90 -22.11 7.99 -4.72
N SER A 91 -22.72 6.92 -5.21
CA SER A 91 -22.97 5.68 -4.44
C SER A 91 -22.09 4.50 -4.88
N GLY A 92 -21.37 4.63 -5.99
CA GLY A 92 -20.75 3.52 -6.72
C GLY A 92 -19.46 2.96 -6.09
N PRO A 93 -18.36 3.72 -6.03
CA PRO A 93 -17.03 3.16 -5.77
C PRO A 93 -16.89 2.46 -4.41
N GLY A 94 -17.62 2.95 -3.40
CA GLY A 94 -17.62 2.37 -2.05
C GLY A 94 -18.25 0.97 -1.98
N THR A 95 -19.34 0.73 -2.71
CA THR A 95 -20.00 -0.59 -2.71
C THR A 95 -19.14 -1.66 -3.38
N ALA A 96 -18.46 -1.30 -4.47
CA ALA A 96 -17.50 -2.17 -5.14
C ALA A 96 -16.32 -2.54 -4.22
N LEU A 97 -15.80 -1.59 -3.44
CA LEU A 97 -14.78 -1.88 -2.43
C LEU A 97 -15.28 -2.85 -1.36
N VAL A 98 -16.45 -2.59 -0.77
CA VAL A 98 -17.03 -3.47 0.27
C VAL A 98 -17.28 -4.88 -0.29
N ALA A 99 -17.84 -5.00 -1.48
CA ALA A 99 -18.06 -6.29 -2.13
C ALA A 99 -16.74 -7.03 -2.40
N THR A 100 -15.71 -6.30 -2.85
CA THR A 100 -14.38 -6.87 -3.09
C THR A 100 -13.75 -7.36 -1.78
N LEU A 101 -13.84 -6.59 -0.70
CA LEU A 101 -13.32 -6.99 0.60
C LEU A 101 -14.09 -8.18 1.18
N ALA A 102 -15.41 -8.23 1.03
CA ALA A 102 -16.21 -9.39 1.43
C ALA A 102 -15.79 -10.66 0.67
N LEU A 103 -15.55 -10.55 -0.64
CA LEU A 103 -15.03 -11.64 -1.45
C LEU A 103 -13.62 -12.04 -0.98
N MET A 104 -12.72 -11.09 -0.76
CA MET A 104 -11.37 -11.39 -0.28
C MET A 104 -11.36 -12.05 1.09
N TYR A 105 -12.24 -11.62 2.00
CA TYR A 105 -12.36 -12.20 3.33
C TYR A 105 -12.79 -13.67 3.30
N THR A 106 -13.58 -14.07 2.29
CA THR A 106 -13.99 -15.48 2.10
C THR A 106 -12.95 -16.30 1.35
N VAL A 107 -12.33 -15.74 0.31
CA VAL A 107 -11.45 -16.49 -0.61
C VAL A 107 -10.01 -16.57 -0.10
N LEU A 108 -9.44 -15.47 0.42
CA LEU A 108 -8.02 -15.43 0.81
C LEU A 108 -7.66 -16.47 1.90
N PRO A 109 -8.46 -16.68 2.97
CA PRO A 109 -8.12 -17.69 3.97
C PRO A 109 -8.05 -19.12 3.42
N MET A 110 -8.69 -19.39 2.28
CA MET A 110 -8.67 -20.71 1.62
C MET A 110 -7.46 -20.90 0.72
N MET A 111 -6.68 -19.84 0.45
CA MET A 111 -5.52 -19.90 -0.44
C MET A 111 -4.27 -20.38 0.29
N SER A 112 -3.42 -21.11 -0.43
CA SER A 112 -2.05 -21.41 0.03
C SER A 112 -1.21 -20.12 0.16
N VAL A 113 -0.16 -20.16 0.97
CA VAL A 113 0.84 -19.07 1.13
C VAL A 113 1.36 -18.57 -0.22
N ALA A 114 1.65 -19.49 -1.16
CA ALA A 114 2.15 -19.13 -2.48
C ALA A 114 1.13 -18.32 -3.31
N TRP A 115 -0.14 -18.69 -3.25
CA TRP A 115 -1.21 -17.96 -3.94
C TRP A 115 -1.50 -16.62 -3.27
N LEU A 116 -1.52 -16.56 -1.94
CA LEU A 116 -1.64 -15.31 -1.20
C LEU A 116 -0.55 -14.30 -1.59
N GLY A 117 0.70 -14.75 -1.65
CA GLY A 117 1.82 -13.87 -2.02
C GLY A 117 1.74 -13.39 -3.48
N LYS A 118 1.26 -14.24 -4.40
CA LYS A 118 1.00 -13.83 -5.80
C LYS A 118 -0.11 -12.79 -5.88
N THR A 119 -1.20 -12.99 -5.14
CA THR A 119 -2.30 -12.03 -5.07
C THR A 119 -1.81 -10.69 -4.51
N ALA A 120 -1.06 -10.71 -3.40
CA ALA A 120 -0.48 -9.51 -2.80
C ALA A 120 0.51 -8.79 -3.73
N LEU A 121 1.34 -9.55 -4.46
CA LEU A 121 2.19 -9.02 -5.52
C LEU A 121 1.37 -8.30 -6.60
N VAL A 122 0.34 -8.93 -7.16
CA VAL A 122 -0.52 -8.32 -8.18
C VAL A 122 -1.18 -7.03 -7.66
N CYS A 123 -1.69 -7.04 -6.43
CA CYS A 123 -2.24 -5.82 -5.82
C CYS A 123 -1.19 -4.72 -5.67
N THR A 124 0.06 -5.07 -5.33
CA THR A 124 1.17 -4.11 -5.23
C THR A 124 1.52 -3.51 -6.59
N LEU A 125 1.52 -4.33 -7.65
CA LEU A 125 1.73 -3.85 -9.01
C LEU A 125 0.62 -2.88 -9.44
N ALA A 126 -0.63 -3.19 -9.08
CA ALA A 126 -1.76 -2.29 -9.33
C ALA A 126 -1.61 -0.94 -8.59
N CYS A 127 -1.11 -0.94 -7.35
CA CYS A 127 -0.81 0.30 -6.61
C CYS A 127 0.23 1.18 -7.32
N ASN A 128 1.11 0.61 -8.16
CA ASN A 128 2.12 1.37 -8.90
C ASN A 128 1.56 2.04 -10.17
N LEU A 129 0.32 1.77 -10.58
CA LEU A 129 -0.27 2.43 -11.75
C LEU A 129 -0.43 3.94 -11.55
N ALA A 130 -0.76 4.37 -10.32
CA ALA A 130 -0.89 5.79 -9.99
C ALA A 130 0.45 6.55 -10.13
N PRO A 131 1.57 6.14 -9.48
CA PRO A 131 2.85 6.79 -9.70
C PRO A 131 3.35 6.69 -11.16
N ILE A 132 3.09 5.59 -11.87
CA ILE A 132 3.41 5.49 -13.31
C ILE A 132 2.66 6.54 -14.13
N ALA A 133 1.38 6.76 -13.84
CA ALA A 133 0.62 7.82 -14.50
C ALA A 133 1.14 9.23 -14.14
N ARG A 134 1.57 9.44 -12.90
CA ARG A 134 2.16 10.72 -12.46
C ARG A 134 3.50 11.02 -13.13
N ILE A 135 4.36 10.03 -13.28
CA ILE A 135 5.62 10.14 -14.03
C ILE A 135 5.41 10.76 -15.42
N LEU A 136 4.30 10.43 -16.08
CA LEU A 136 3.99 10.93 -17.43
C LEU A 136 3.31 12.30 -17.46
N THR A 137 2.87 12.82 -16.31
CA THR A 137 2.00 14.01 -16.25
C THR A 137 2.53 15.08 -15.32
N PHE A 138 2.69 14.74 -14.03
CA PHE A 138 3.17 15.63 -12.99
C PHE A 138 3.92 14.80 -11.93
N PRO A 139 5.23 14.56 -12.12
CA PRO A 139 6.01 13.77 -11.16
C PRO A 139 6.09 14.48 -9.81
N LEU A 140 6.07 13.69 -8.73
CA LEU A 140 6.20 14.18 -7.36
C LEU A 140 7.48 13.60 -6.73
N PRO A 141 8.63 14.27 -6.90
CA PRO A 141 9.95 13.70 -6.56
C PRO A 141 10.09 13.39 -5.06
N GLU A 142 9.47 14.15 -4.17
CA GLU A 142 9.50 13.88 -2.73
C GLU A 142 8.78 12.59 -2.38
N ILE A 143 7.64 12.32 -3.05
CA ILE A 143 6.88 11.07 -2.90
C ILE A 143 7.66 9.92 -3.54
N GLY A 144 8.31 10.16 -4.68
CA GLY A 144 9.17 9.20 -5.36
C GLY A 144 10.34 8.76 -4.46
N LEU A 145 11.05 9.71 -3.85
CA LEU A 145 12.17 9.44 -2.93
C LEU A 145 11.70 8.65 -1.71
N TRP A 146 10.56 9.04 -1.13
CA TRP A 146 9.98 8.34 0.01
C TRP A 146 9.60 6.89 -0.35
N THR A 147 9.06 6.69 -1.56
CA THR A 147 8.74 5.36 -2.10
C THR A 147 10.00 4.52 -2.28
N VAL A 148 11.08 5.08 -2.83
CA VAL A 148 12.38 4.40 -2.98
C VAL A 148 12.91 3.91 -1.63
N ILE A 149 12.81 4.74 -0.59
CA ILE A 149 13.28 4.37 0.76
C ILE A 149 12.47 3.21 1.32
N ILE A 150 11.13 3.33 1.35
CA ILE A 150 10.26 2.30 1.95
C ILE A 150 10.33 0.99 1.16
N CYS A 151 10.19 1.07 -0.16
CA CYS A 151 10.27 -0.12 -1.01
C CYS A 151 11.68 -0.72 -1.02
N GLY A 152 12.73 0.09 -0.94
CA GLY A 152 14.11 -0.40 -0.82
C GLY A 152 14.33 -1.20 0.47
N LEU A 153 13.78 -0.74 1.59
CA LEU A 153 13.84 -1.47 2.86
C LEU A 153 13.05 -2.78 2.81
N TRP A 154 11.81 -2.77 2.29
CA TRP A 154 11.02 -3.99 2.15
C TRP A 154 11.60 -4.98 1.15
N ALA A 155 12.19 -4.50 0.05
CA ALA A 155 12.90 -5.34 -0.91
C ALA A 155 14.13 -5.98 -0.24
N SER A 156 14.92 -5.20 0.49
CA SER A 156 16.08 -5.69 1.23
C SER A 156 15.68 -6.74 2.27
N HIS A 157 14.61 -6.50 3.03
CA HIS A 157 14.04 -7.48 3.95
C HIS A 157 13.59 -8.76 3.21
N GLY A 158 12.89 -8.63 2.09
CA GLY A 158 12.48 -9.75 1.25
C GLY A 158 13.66 -10.60 0.77
N ALA A 159 14.74 -9.97 0.31
CA ALA A 159 15.96 -10.65 -0.11
C ALA A 159 16.61 -11.41 1.06
N LEU A 160 16.77 -10.77 2.22
CA LEU A 160 17.35 -11.37 3.43
C LEU A 160 16.51 -12.53 3.98
N ALA A 161 15.18 -12.42 3.88
CA ALA A 161 14.23 -13.45 4.29
C ALA A 161 14.03 -14.56 3.23
N ARG A 162 14.70 -14.48 2.07
CA ARG A 162 14.48 -15.35 0.90
C ARG A 162 13.01 -15.36 0.43
N ASN A 163 12.32 -14.26 0.66
CA ASN A 163 10.94 -14.03 0.24
C ASN A 163 10.92 -13.31 -1.11
N VAL A 164 10.93 -14.10 -2.19
CA VAL A 164 10.97 -13.59 -3.57
C VAL A 164 9.78 -12.69 -3.89
N LEU A 165 8.59 -13.02 -3.38
CA LEU A 165 7.37 -12.26 -3.71
C LEU A 165 7.41 -10.86 -3.09
N LEU A 166 7.87 -10.75 -1.84
CA LEU A 166 8.05 -9.47 -1.17
C LEU A 166 9.21 -8.65 -1.77
N PHE A 167 10.28 -9.32 -2.18
CA PHE A 167 11.39 -8.67 -2.89
C PHE A 167 10.93 -8.07 -4.21
N VAL A 168 10.30 -8.88 -5.08
CA VAL A 168 9.88 -8.45 -6.42
C VAL A 168 8.82 -7.35 -6.35
N SER A 169 7.83 -7.48 -5.45
CA SER A 169 6.76 -6.47 -5.34
C SER A 169 7.30 -5.09 -4.99
N ASN A 170 8.30 -5.03 -4.11
CA ASN A 170 8.90 -3.78 -3.68
C ASN A 170 9.99 -3.29 -4.63
N LEU A 171 10.72 -4.18 -5.31
CA LEU A 171 11.69 -3.76 -6.34
C LEU A 171 11.02 -2.93 -7.44
N VAL A 172 9.79 -3.28 -7.83
CA VAL A 172 9.00 -2.47 -8.78
C VAL A 172 8.75 -1.06 -8.21
N GLY A 173 8.38 -0.95 -6.94
CA GLY A 173 8.21 0.35 -6.28
C GLY A 173 9.50 1.17 -6.23
N VAL A 174 10.66 0.53 -6.03
CA VAL A 174 11.96 1.20 -6.14
C VAL A 174 12.18 1.74 -7.55
N VAL A 175 11.99 0.93 -8.59
CA VAL A 175 12.18 1.36 -9.99
C VAL A 175 11.26 2.52 -10.34
N VAL A 176 9.97 2.42 -9.99
CA VAL A 176 8.98 3.46 -10.27
C VAL A 176 9.31 4.74 -9.49
N GLY A 177 9.60 4.64 -8.19
CA GLY A 177 9.98 5.80 -7.38
C GLY A 177 11.27 6.46 -7.87
N SER A 178 12.27 5.68 -8.29
CA SER A 178 13.51 6.22 -8.88
C SER A 178 13.25 6.93 -10.19
N ALA A 179 12.35 6.44 -11.03
CA ALA A 179 11.94 7.13 -12.25
C ALA A 179 11.22 8.46 -11.94
N GLU A 180 10.35 8.48 -10.93
CA GLU A 180 9.66 9.70 -10.48
C GLU A 180 10.64 10.75 -9.94
N VAL A 181 11.72 10.34 -9.25
CA VAL A 181 12.79 11.24 -8.79
C VAL A 181 13.68 11.72 -9.94
N ALA A 182 14.07 10.83 -10.85
CA ALA A 182 15.05 11.15 -11.90
C ALA A 182 14.54 12.19 -12.89
N LEU A 183 13.23 12.23 -13.14
CA LEU A 183 12.60 13.12 -14.11
C LEU A 183 12.43 14.57 -13.61
N ASP A 184 12.66 14.84 -12.33
CA ASP A 184 12.72 16.21 -11.79
C ASP A 184 14.05 16.93 -12.16
N TYR A 185 15.07 16.14 -12.52
CA TYR A 185 16.41 16.63 -12.85
C TYR A 185 16.76 16.56 -14.35
N ALA A 186 15.80 16.22 -15.21
CA ALA A 186 15.95 16.07 -16.67
C ALA A 186 15.25 17.20 -17.43
#